data_AF-A0A1V3JM83-F1
#
_entry.id   AF-A0A1V3JM83-F1
#
_cell.length_a   1.000
_cell.length_b   1.000
_cell.length_c   1.000
_cell.angle_alpha   90.00
_cell.angle_beta   90.00
_cell.angle_gamma   90.00
#
_symmetry.space_group_name_H-M   'P 1'
#
loop_
_entity.id
_entity.type
_entity.pdbx_description
1 polymer ?
#
loop_
_entity_poly.entity_id
_entity_poly.type
_entity_poly.pdbx_seq_one_letter_code
_entity_poly.pdbx_strand_id
1 'polypeptide(L)'
;MGNAMATIRFDKLRFVKKLQEANQSTEMAEALADALDDALEQSQSPLATKADLKELKAELRLEMSQLRTELTSAMYKMAGLILAGTGVLMSLMKFIN
;
A
#
# COMPACT_ATOMS: atom_id res chain seq x y z
N MET A 1 -8.00 14.07 -11.41
CA MET A 1 -9.16 14.60 -10.64
C MET A 1 -9.27 13.76 -9.38
N GLY A 2 -8.83 14.31 -8.25
CA GLY A 2 -8.84 13.61 -6.97
C GLY A 2 -10.27 13.35 -6.52
N ASN A 3 -10.53 12.14 -6.01
CA ASN A 3 -11.77 11.86 -5.30
C ASN A 3 -11.76 12.76 -4.07
N ALA A 4 -12.60 13.79 -4.06
CA ALA A 4 -12.84 14.57 -2.85
C ALA A 4 -13.29 13.57 -1.77
N MET A 5 -12.45 13.36 -0.76
CA MET A 5 -12.82 12.64 0.44
C MET A 5 -14.03 13.41 1.00
N ALA A 6 -15.23 12.85 0.88
CA ALA A 6 -16.42 13.48 1.38
C ALA A 6 -16.32 13.46 2.91
N THR A 7 -15.78 14.54 3.48
CA THR A 7 -15.77 14.72 4.94
C THR A 7 -17.21 14.78 5.39
N ILE A 8 -17.65 13.74 6.11
CA ILE A 8 -18.98 13.70 6.70
C ILE A 8 -18.98 14.74 7.82
N ARG A 9 -19.67 15.88 7.60
CA ARG A 9 -19.83 16.91 8.63
C ARG A 9 -21.02 16.56 9.53
N PHE A 10 -20.73 15.97 10.68
CA PHE A 10 -21.71 15.68 11.71
C PHE A 10 -21.97 16.91 12.58
N ASP A 11 -23.25 17.27 12.75
CA ASP A 11 -23.68 18.38 13.62
C ASP A 11 -24.26 17.79 14.91
N LYS A 12 -23.39 17.66 15.91
CA LYS A 12 -23.71 17.09 17.23
C LYS A 12 -24.91 17.81 17.87
N LEU A 13 -24.95 19.15 17.79
CA LEU A 13 -26.01 19.95 18.42
C LEU A 13 -27.37 19.70 17.77
N ARG A 14 -27.41 19.63 16.44
CA ARG A 14 -28.65 19.32 15.72
C ARG A 14 -29.13 17.90 16.00
N PHE A 15 -28.20 16.96 16.18
CA PHE A 15 -28.51 15.57 16.53
C PHE A 15 -29.10 15.45 17.95
N VAL A 16 -28.48 16.08 18.94
CA VAL A 16 -28.99 16.13 20.33
C VAL A 16 -30.40 16.72 20.38
N LYS A 17 -30.63 17.86 19.69
CA LYS A 17 -31.94 18.51 19.65
C LYS A 17 -33.03 17.60 19.07
N LYS A 18 -32.73 16.88 17.99
CA LYS A 18 -33.66 15.92 17.40
C LYS A 18 -34.02 14.76 18.34
N LEU A 19 -33.05 14.29 19.12
CA LEU A 19 -33.31 13.24 20.12
C LEU A 19 -34.18 13.78 21.25
N GLN A 20 -33.90 14.98 21.76
CA GLN A 20 -34.73 15.63 22.77
C GLN A 20 -36.17 15.85 22.29
N GLU A 21 -36.35 16.30 21.03
CA GLU A 21 -37.67 16.42 20.39
C GLU A 21 -38.41 15.07 20.29
N ALA A 22 -37.67 13.96 20.26
CA ALA A 22 -38.20 12.59 20.28
C ALA A 22 -38.41 12.02 21.70
N ASN A 23 -38.43 12.86 22.73
CA ASN A 23 -38.54 12.50 24.16
C ASN A 23 -37.37 11.67 24.71
N GLN A 24 -36.17 11.74 24.11
CA GLN A 24 -34.97 11.21 24.76
C GLN A 24 -34.50 12.14 25.88
N SER A 25 -33.91 11.57 26.94
CA SER A 25 -33.28 12.37 27.99
C SER A 25 -32.06 13.11 27.43
N THR A 26 -31.76 14.28 27.99
CA THR A 26 -30.59 15.05 27.58
C THR A 26 -29.30 14.26 27.74
N GLU A 27 -29.15 13.50 28.84
CA GLU A 27 -27.94 12.71 29.07
C GLU A 27 -27.76 11.62 28.02
N MET A 28 -28.84 10.95 27.64
CA MET A 28 -28.80 9.91 26.60
C MET A 28 -28.58 10.50 25.21
N ALA A 29 -29.19 11.65 24.93
CA ALA A 29 -29.02 12.35 23.66
C ALA A 29 -27.57 12.81 23.46
N GLU A 30 -26.94 13.35 24.51
CA GLU A 30 -25.52 13.73 24.48
C GLU A 30 -24.62 12.51 24.35
N ALA A 31 -24.84 11.46 25.16
CA ALA A 31 -24.04 10.23 25.09
C ALA A 31 -24.08 9.55 23.71
N LEU A 32 -25.26 9.51 23.07
CA LEU A 32 -25.40 9.00 21.70
C LEU A 32 -24.69 9.89 20.68
N ALA A 33 -24.74 11.20 20.87
CA ALA A 33 -24.09 12.15 19.99
C ALA A 33 -22.55 12.01 20.08
N ASP A 34 -22.01 11.84 21.29
CA ASP A 34 -20.59 11.56 21.52
C ASP A 34 -20.15 10.23 20.92
N ALA A 35 -20.87 9.15 21.18
CA ALA A 35 -20.53 7.83 20.63
C ALA A 35 -20.54 7.81 19.09
N LEU A 36 -21.45 8.56 18.47
CA LEU A 36 -21.52 8.68 17.02
C LEU A 36 -20.40 9.57 16.45
N ASP A 37 -20.03 10.65 17.14
CA ASP A 37 -18.91 11.51 16.74
C ASP A 37 -17.59 10.74 16.78
N ASP A 38 -17.33 10.01 17.88
CA ASP A 38 -16.16 9.14 18.03
C ASP A 38 -16.08 8.06 16.94
N ALA A 39 -17.22 7.42 16.63
CA ALA A 39 -17.28 6.39 15.58
C ALA A 39 -17.01 6.99 14.20
N LEU A 40 -17.49 8.21 13.94
CA LEU A 40 -17.24 8.92 12.69
C LEU A 40 -15.78 9.36 12.58
N GLU A 41 -15.17 9.81 13.66
CA GLU A 41 -13.74 10.15 13.72
C GLU A 41 -12.88 8.93 13.40
N GLN A 42 -13.20 7.77 14.01
CA GLN A 42 -12.52 6.50 13.71
C GLN A 42 -12.72 6.06 12.26
N SER A 43 -13.91 6.28 11.69
CA SER A 43 -14.20 5.96 10.28
C SER A 43 -13.49 6.89 9.28
N GLN A 44 -13.11 8.10 9.74
CA GLN A 44 -12.36 9.09 8.98
C GLN A 44 -10.84 8.95 9.14
N SER A 45 -10.38 7.99 9.96
CA SER A 45 -8.98 7.59 10.00
C SER A 45 -8.45 7.39 8.57
N PRO A 46 -7.23 7.85 8.25
CA PRO A 46 -6.71 7.83 6.88
C PRO A 46 -6.64 6.40 6.35
N LEU A 47 -7.68 6.01 5.63
CA LEU A 47 -7.77 4.75 4.92
C LEU A 47 -6.99 4.89 3.61
N ALA A 48 -6.10 3.94 3.33
CA ALA A 48 -5.40 3.90 2.05
C ALA A 48 -6.43 3.91 0.90
N THR A 49 -6.33 4.91 0.04
CA THR A 49 -7.27 5.06 -1.06
C THR A 49 -6.94 4.07 -2.17
N LYS A 50 -7.92 3.83 -3.05
CA LYS A 50 -7.68 3.02 -4.27
C LYS A 50 -6.57 3.60 -5.15
N ALA A 51 -6.34 4.92 -5.09
CA ALA A 51 -5.27 5.57 -5.83
C ALA A 51 -3.91 5.20 -5.23
N ASP A 52 -3.76 5.31 -3.92
CA ASP A 52 -2.54 4.96 -3.18
C ASP A 52 -2.18 3.48 -3.41
N LEU A 53 -3.18 2.59 -3.38
CA LEU A 53 -2.96 1.17 -3.68
C LEU A 53 -2.53 0.92 -5.13
N LYS A 54 -3.02 1.72 -6.09
CA LYS A 54 -2.64 1.59 -7.50
C LYS A 54 -1.22 2.09 -7.73
N GLU A 55 -0.83 3.17 -7.05
CA GLU A 55 0.52 3.73 -7.06
C GLU A 55 1.51 2.72 -6.48
N LEU A 56 1.25 2.22 -5.27
CA LEU A 56 2.08 1.19 -4.64
C LEU A 56 2.21 -0.07 -5.51
N LYS A 57 1.12 -0.51 -6.16
CA LYS A 57 1.17 -1.66 -7.08
C LYS A 57 2.04 -1.39 -8.32
N ALA A 58 2.06 -0.16 -8.81
CA ALA A 58 2.89 0.22 -9.95
C ALA A 58 4.37 0.26 -9.55
N GLU A 59 4.68 0.84 -8.39
CA GLU A 59 6.03 0.89 -7.81
C GLU A 59 6.58 -0.52 -7.57
N LEU A 60 5.82 -1.38 -6.88
CA LEU A 60 6.23 -2.77 -6.65
C LEU A 60 6.46 -3.56 -7.96
N ARG A 61 5.69 -3.28 -9.01
CA ARG A 61 5.90 -3.92 -10.32
C ARG A 61 7.20 -3.45 -10.97
N LEU A 62 7.54 -2.17 -10.83
CA LEU A 62 8.77 -1.62 -11.35
C LEU A 62 9.98 -2.22 -10.64
N GLU A 63 9.98 -2.22 -9.30
CA GLU A 63 11.06 -2.80 -8.49
C GLU A 63 11.25 -4.29 -8.81
N MET A 64 10.16 -5.06 -8.87
CA MET A 64 10.21 -6.48 -9.25
C MET A 64 10.79 -6.69 -10.65
N SER A 65 10.48 -5.79 -11.60
CA SER A 65 11.05 -5.86 -12.95
C SER A 65 12.56 -5.57 -12.93
N GLN A 66 12.98 -4.56 -12.17
CA GLN A 66 14.39 -4.19 -12.03
C GLN A 66 15.18 -5.34 -11.38
N LEU A 67 14.69 -5.91 -10.28
CA LEU A 67 15.31 -7.07 -9.63
C LEU A 67 15.46 -8.25 -10.59
N ARG A 68 14.44 -8.53 -11.41
CA ARG A 68 14.51 -9.60 -12.42
C ARG A 68 15.62 -9.33 -13.43
N THR A 69 15.71 -8.12 -13.95
CA THR A 69 16.76 -7.74 -14.91
C THR A 69 18.15 -7.83 -14.30
N GLU A 70 18.33 -7.35 -13.06
CA GLU A 70 19.60 -7.43 -12.35
C GLU A 70 20.02 -8.87 -12.10
N LEU A 71 19.10 -9.72 -11.64
CA LEU A 71 19.37 -11.13 -11.40
C LEU A 71 19.72 -11.87 -12.70
N THR A 72 18.98 -11.63 -13.78
CA THR A 72 19.26 -12.21 -15.09
C THR A 72 20.62 -11.74 -15.62
N SER A 73 20.94 -10.46 -15.48
CA SER A 73 22.24 -9.91 -15.87
C SER A 73 23.40 -10.54 -15.08
N ALA A 74 23.26 -10.66 -13.76
CA ALA A 74 24.24 -11.31 -12.90
C ALA A 74 24.44 -12.78 -13.29
N MET A 75 23.35 -13.50 -13.56
CA MET A 75 23.40 -14.90 -14.00
C MET A 75 24.13 -15.05 -15.33
N TYR A 76 23.86 -14.18 -16.32
CA TYR A 76 24.57 -14.21 -17.60
C TYR A 76 26.06 -13.90 -17.48
N LYS A 77 26.44 -12.93 -16.63
CA LYS A 77 27.85 -12.61 -16.37
C LYS A 77 28.58 -13.80 -15.76
N MET A 78 27.97 -14.45 -14.77
CA MET A 78 28.53 -15.65 -14.13
C MET A 78 28.63 -16.82 -15.11
N ALA A 79 27.58 -17.07 -15.90
CA ALA A 79 27.60 -18.10 -16.93
C ALA A 79 28.71 -17.85 -17.97
N GLY A 80 28.88 -16.61 -18.43
CA GLY A 80 29.94 -16.21 -19.34
C GLY A 80 31.35 -16.44 -18.76
N LEU A 81 31.56 -16.08 -17.49
CA LEU A 81 32.82 -16.34 -16.78
C LEU A 81 33.13 -17.83 -16.66
N ILE A 82 32.14 -18.65 -16.32
CA ILE A 82 32.30 -20.12 -16.22
C ILE A 82 32.62 -20.72 -17.60
N LEU A 83 31.90 -20.32 -18.65
CA LEU A 83 32.14 -20.76 -20.03
C LEU A 83 33.54 -20.36 -20.52
N ALA A 84 33.96 -19.11 -20.25
CA ALA A 84 35.31 -18.66 -20.59
C ALA A 84 36.38 -19.46 -19.83
N GLY A 85 36.21 -19.63 -18.51
CA GLY A 85 37.15 -20.39 -17.68
C GLY A 85 37.29 -21.85 -18.11
N THR A 86 36.17 -22.54 -18.35
CA THR A 86 36.17 -23.93 -18.83
C THR A 86 36.78 -24.05 -20.24
N GLY A 87 36.50 -23.09 -21.13
CA GLY A 87 37.13 -23.02 -22.46
C GLY A 87 38.64 -22.88 -22.41
N VAL A 88 39.17 -22.03 -21.51
CA VAL A 88 40.61 -21.87 -21.29
C VAL A 88 41.22 -23.18 -20.78
N LEU A 89 40.61 -23.82 -19.77
CA LEU A 89 41.10 -25.08 -19.21
C LEU A 89 41.15 -26.21 -20.26
N MET A 90 40.10 -26.35 -21.08
CA MET A 90 40.07 -27.33 -22.16
C MET A 90 41.14 -27.06 -23.23
N SER A 91 41.35 -25.79 -23.57
CA SER A 91 42.38 -25.39 -24.54
C SER A 91 43.78 -25.73 -24.04
N LEU A 92 44.06 -25.52 -22.75
CA LEU A 92 45.34 -25.89 -22.13
C LEU A 92 45.55 -27.41 -22.09
N MET A 93 44.51 -28.19 -21.76
CA MET A 93 44.62 -29.66 -21.78
C MET A 93 44.98 -30.21 -23.16
N LYS A 94 44.43 -29.64 -24.24
CA LYS A 94 44.75 -30.03 -25.61
C LYS A 94 46.20 -29.72 -26.03
N PHE A 95 46.86 -28.74 -25.40
CA PHE A 95 48.25 -28.40 -25.71
C PHE A 95 49.26 -29.28 -24.96
N ILE A 96 48.86 -29.88 -23.84
CA ILE A 96 49.73 -30.67 -22.97
C ILE A 96 49.64 -32.18 -23.29
N ASN A 97 48.55 -32.63 -23.91
CA ASN A 97 48.28 -34.03 -24.27
C ASN A 97 48.28 -34.24 -25.78
#